data_AF-A0A8K0P8P4-F1
#
_entry.id   AF-A0A8K0P8P4-F1
#
_cell.length_a   1.000
_cell.length_b   1.000
_cell.length_c   1.000
_cell.angle_alpha   90.00
_cell.angle_beta   90.00
_cell.angle_gamma   90.00
#
_symmetry.space_group_name_H-M   'P 1'
#
loop_
_entity.id
_entity.type
_entity.pdbx_description
1 polymer ?
#
loop_
_entity_poly.entity_id
_entity_poly.type
_entity_poly.pdbx_seq_one_letter_code
_entity_poly.pdbx_strand_id
1 'polypeptide(L)'
;MADYEVQGHMVQAMERPIVPVPFYIPHHCTYPSALAGKHQPSTWRVNLTIITYGIASAPYLALRTLQKLVEDEGAPYPAESHALRRSTHVDDIVLSVKSVEEAVK
;
A
#
# COMPACT_ATOMS: atom_id res chain seq x y z
N MET A 1 11.08 7.88 -3.83
CA MET A 1 10.50 7.06 -4.92
C MET A 1 11.51 6.19 -5.63
N ALA A 2 12.77 6.60 -5.76
CA ALA A 2 13.85 5.68 -6.14
C ALA A 2 13.81 4.39 -5.29
N ASP A 3 13.55 4.53 -3.99
CA ASP A 3 13.40 3.38 -3.09
C ASP A 3 12.26 2.42 -3.48
N TYR A 4 11.15 2.92 -4.03
CA TYR A 4 10.03 2.08 -4.49
C TYR A 4 10.36 1.35 -5.81
N GLU A 5 11.16 1.96 -6.68
CA GLU A 5 11.67 1.29 -7.88
C GLU A 5 12.71 0.23 -7.51
N VAL A 6 13.62 0.55 -6.57
CA VAL A 6 14.64 -0.37 -6.06
C VAL A 6 14.00 -1.56 -5.32
N GLN A 7 12.91 -1.33 -4.58
CA GLN A 7 12.11 -2.38 -3.94
C GLN A 7 11.20 -3.14 -4.92
N GLY A 8 11.13 -2.73 -6.19
CA GLY A 8 10.26 -3.36 -7.20
C GLY A 8 8.76 -3.11 -6.99
N HIS A 9 8.40 -2.16 -6.12
CA HIS A 9 7.02 -1.76 -5.81
C HIS A 9 6.40 -0.87 -6.90
N MET A 10 7.25 -0.36 -7.81
CA MET A 10 6.89 0.55 -8.87
C MET A 10 7.73 0.27 -10.11
N VAL A 11 7.09 0.17 -11.27
CA VAL A 11 7.78 0.01 -12.56
C VAL A 11 7.30 1.06 -13.55
N GLN A 12 8.18 1.50 -14.45
CA GLN A 12 7.83 2.48 -15.46
C GLN A 12 6.79 1.90 -16.44
N ALA A 13 5.70 2.64 -16.68
CA ALA A 13 4.71 2.24 -17.67
C ALA A 13 5.27 2.46 -19.09
N MET A 14 5.31 1.40 -19.90
CA MET A 14 5.97 1.41 -21.22
C MET A 14 5.13 2.09 -22.32
N GLU A 15 3.84 2.34 -22.11
CA GLU A 15 2.93 2.91 -23.12
C GLU A 15 2.22 4.17 -22.61
N ARG A 16 2.00 5.13 -23.52
CA ARG A 16 1.12 6.29 -23.29
C ARG A 16 -0.30 5.93 -23.75
N PRO A 17 -1.28 5.73 -22.84
CA PRO A 17 -2.66 5.62 -23.28
C PRO A 17 -3.17 7.01 -23.65
N ILE A 18 -3.78 7.14 -24.83
CA ILE A 18 -4.57 8.32 -25.20
C ILE A 18 -5.89 8.23 -24.44
N VAL A 19 -5.95 8.79 -23.23
CA VAL A 19 -7.20 8.87 -22.45
C VAL A 19 -7.56 10.33 -22.14
N PRO A 20 -8.80 10.77 -22.43
CA PRO A 20 -9.19 12.18 -22.39
C PRO A 20 -9.59 12.69 -20.99
N VAL A 21 -9.60 11.84 -19.95
CA VAL A 21 -10.07 12.21 -18.61
C VAL A 21 -8.98 12.00 -17.55
N PRO A 22 -8.84 12.93 -16.58
CA PRO A 22 -7.90 12.77 -15.48
C PRO A 22 -8.37 11.62 -14.58
N PHE A 23 -7.55 10.58 -14.46
CA PHE A 23 -7.72 9.55 -13.45
C PHE A 23 -7.04 9.99 -12.16
N TYR A 24 -7.59 9.61 -11.02
CA TYR A 24 -6.98 9.83 -9.71
C TYR A 24 -5.65 9.09 -9.69
N ILE A 25 -4.58 9.84 -9.94
CA ILE A 25 -3.23 9.43 -9.61
C ILE A 25 -3.14 9.69 -8.11
N PRO A 26 -2.87 8.65 -7.26
CA PRO A 26 -2.49 8.91 -5.88
C PRO A 26 -1.41 9.99 -5.92
N HIS A 27 -1.42 10.97 -5.00
CA HIS A 27 -0.48 12.11 -4.95
C HIS A 27 1.03 11.75 -5.02
N HIS A 28 1.34 10.46 -5.13
CA HIS A 28 2.61 9.78 -5.26
C HIS A 28 2.90 9.15 -6.64
N CYS A 29 2.18 9.45 -7.73
CA CYS A 29 2.58 8.97 -9.07
C CYS A 29 2.74 10.08 -10.12
N THR A 30 3.10 11.29 -9.70
CA THR A 30 3.58 12.33 -10.63
C THR A 30 4.90 12.93 -10.12
N TYR A 31 5.97 12.79 -10.91
CA TYR A 31 7.26 13.45 -10.65
C TYR A 31 7.44 14.62 -11.63
N PRO A 32 7.78 15.83 -11.16
CA PRO A 32 8.31 16.85 -12.06
C PRO A 32 9.72 16.43 -12.49
N SER A 33 9.94 16.37 -13.81
CA SER A 33 11.27 16.15 -14.36
C SER A 33 12.15 17.37 -14.11
N ALA A 34 13.29 17.20 -13.44
CA ALA A 34 14.32 18.23 -13.31
C ALA A 34 14.99 18.59 -14.67
N LEU A 35 14.70 17.82 -15.72
CA LEU A 35 15.19 18.02 -17.09
C LEU A 35 14.12 18.59 -18.04
N ALA A 36 12.90 18.85 -17.56
CA ALA A 36 11.88 19.48 -18.38
C ALA A 36 12.14 21.00 -18.44
N GLY A 37 12.59 21.47 -19.60
CA GLY A 37 12.59 22.89 -19.93
C GLY A 37 11.22 23.52 -19.63
N LYS A 38 11.22 24.84 -19.38
CA LYS A 38 10.14 25.65 -18.79
C LYS A 38 8.72 25.55 -19.40
N HIS A 39 8.47 24.71 -20.40
CA HIS A 39 7.17 24.52 -21.03
C HIS A 39 6.88 23.03 -21.31
N GLN A 40 6.59 22.25 -20.26
CA GLN A 40 5.59 21.16 -20.20
C GLN A 40 5.99 20.14 -19.12
N PRO A 41 5.14 19.84 -18.11
CA PRO A 41 5.43 18.76 -17.17
C PRO A 41 5.35 17.44 -17.94
N SER A 42 6.48 16.78 -18.15
CA SER A 42 6.51 15.40 -18.64
C SER A 42 6.06 14.48 -17.50
N THR A 43 4.76 14.24 -17.38
CA THR A 43 4.22 13.30 -16.40
C THR A 43 4.68 11.89 -16.74
N TRP A 44 5.57 11.33 -15.93
CA TRP A 44 5.94 9.93 -16.01
C TRP A 44 4.86 9.07 -15.37
N ARG A 45 4.40 8.03 -16.08
CA ARG A 45 3.42 7.06 -15.57
C ARG A 45 4.16 5.84 -15.05
N VAL A 46 3.66 5.32 -13.93
CA VAL A 46 4.20 4.16 -13.24
C VAL A 46 3.08 3.16 -12.99
N ASN A 47 3.42 1.87 -13.02
CA ASN A 47 2.56 0.80 -12.57
C ASN A 47 2.97 0.39 -11.16
N LEU A 48 2.02 0.38 -10.25
CA LEU A 48 2.21 -0.11 -8.89
C LEU A 48 2.04 -1.63 -8.89
N THR A 49 3.00 -2.33 -8.30
CA THR A 49 2.97 -3.80 -8.18
C THR A 49 2.48 -4.25 -6.80
N ILE A 50 2.34 -3.30 -5.87
CA ILE A 50 1.82 -3.51 -4.52
C ILE A 50 0.57 -2.67 -4.28
N ILE A 51 -0.19 -3.05 -3.25
CA ILE A 51 -1.29 -2.24 -2.74
C ILE A 51 -0.68 -1.01 -2.06
N THR A 52 -1.03 0.17 -2.54
CA THR A 52 -0.62 1.43 -1.92
C THR A 52 -1.80 2.18 -1.33
N TYR A 53 -1.50 3.10 -0.43
CA TYR A 53 -2.44 4.10 0.05
C TYR A 53 -3.05 4.92 -1.10
N GLY A 54 -4.26 5.42 -0.86
CA GLY A 54 -5.00 6.26 -1.82
C GLY A 54 -5.79 5.49 -2.87
N ILE A 55 -5.65 4.17 -2.97
CA ILE A 55 -6.52 3.35 -3.83
C ILE A 55 -7.77 2.96 -3.05
N ALA A 56 -8.96 3.24 -3.60
CA ALA A 56 -10.24 2.99 -2.91
C ALA A 56 -10.43 1.52 -2.46
N SER A 57 -9.86 0.56 -3.19
CA SER A 57 -9.90 -0.87 -2.85
C SER A 57 -8.79 -1.33 -1.91
N ALA A 58 -7.74 -0.53 -1.67
CA ALA A 58 -6.60 -0.91 -0.85
C ALA A 58 -6.97 -1.38 0.57
N PRO A 59 -7.85 -0.68 1.32
CA PRO A 59 -8.25 -1.11 2.65
C PRO A 59 -8.88 -2.51 2.68
N TYR A 60 -9.72 -2.79 1.68
CA TYR A 60 -10.41 -4.08 1.57
C TYR A 60 -9.42 -5.21 1.27
N LEU A 61 -8.51 -4.98 0.32
CA LEU A 61 -7.52 -5.98 -0.07
C LEU A 61 -6.52 -6.27 1.06
N ALA A 62 -6.07 -5.25 1.78
CA ALA A 62 -5.21 -5.40 2.95
C ALA A 62 -5.90 -6.25 4.03
N LEU A 63 -7.14 -5.90 4.40
CA LEU A 63 -7.90 -6.63 5.43
C LEU A 63 -8.18 -8.09 5.03
N ARG A 64 -8.57 -8.34 3.77
CA ARG A 64 -8.80 -9.69 3.23
C ARG A 64 -7.52 -10.54 3.26
N THR A 65 -6.37 -9.94 2.97
CA THR A 65 -5.08 -10.63 2.99
C THR A 65 -4.71 -11.06 4.41
N LEU A 66 -4.88 -10.18 5.40
CA LEU A 66 -4.65 -10.51 6.80
C LEU A 66 -5.61 -11.59 7.31
N GLN A 67 -6.88 -11.53 6.92
CA GLN A 67 -7.84 -12.59 7.24
C GLN A 67 -7.41 -13.94 6.69
N LYS A 68 -6.95 -13.98 5.43
CA LYS A 68 -6.46 -15.21 4.79
C LYS A 68 -5.19 -15.74 5.45
N LEU A 69 -4.26 -14.85 5.83
CA LEU A 69 -3.06 -15.21 6.59
C LEU A 69 -3.42 -15.91 7.91
N VAL A 70 -4.41 -15.38 8.63
CA VAL A 70 -4.87 -16.00 9.89
C VAL A 70 -5.59 -17.32 9.65
N GLU A 71 -6.30 -17.49 8.53
CA GLU A 71 -6.92 -18.77 8.17
C GLU A 71 -5.89 -19.85 7.86
N ASP A 72 -4.83 -19.49 7.13
CA ASP A 72 -3.84 -20.44 6.65
C ASP A 72 -2.81 -20.80 7.73
N GLU A 73 -2.31 -19.81 8.45
CA GLU A 73 -1.12 -19.93 9.31
C GLU A 73 -1.39 -19.53 10.78
N GLY A 74 -2.64 -19.16 11.11
CA GLY A 74 -2.96 -18.61 12.43
C GLY A 74 -3.09 -19.64 13.56
N ALA A 75 -3.22 -20.93 13.25
CA ALA A 75 -3.46 -21.97 14.25
C ALA A 75 -2.42 -22.04 15.38
N PRO A 76 -1.11 -21.85 15.14
CA PRO A 76 -0.09 -21.81 16.20
C PRO A 76 -0.09 -20.50 17.01
N TYR A 77 -0.76 -19.45 16.54
CA TYR A 77 -0.68 -18.08 17.07
C TYR A 77 -2.07 -17.53 17.43
N PRO A 78 -2.75 -18.09 18.44
CA PRO A 78 -4.15 -17.77 18.72
C PRO A 78 -4.38 -16.32 19.17
N ALA A 79 -3.42 -15.71 19.88
CA ALA A 79 -3.54 -14.33 20.37
C ALA A 79 -3.38 -13.33 19.22
N GLU A 80 -2.35 -13.53 18.40
CA GLU A 80 -2.02 -12.73 17.21
C GLU A 80 -3.11 -12.89 16.14
N SER A 81 -3.64 -14.10 15.97
CA SER A 81 -4.77 -14.38 15.09
C SER A 81 -6.02 -13.61 15.50
N HIS A 82 -6.30 -13.55 16.81
CA HIS A 82 -7.42 -12.80 17.34
C HIS A 82 -7.22 -11.29 17.14
N ALA A 83 -6.02 -10.80 17.42
CA ALA A 83 -5.62 -9.43 17.15
C ALA A 83 -5.82 -9.04 15.69
N LEU A 84 -5.23 -9.79 14.75
CA LEU A 84 -5.33 -9.50 13.32
C LEU A 84 -6.77 -9.53 12.80
N ARG A 85 -7.64 -10.39 13.35
CA ARG A 85 -9.05 -10.47 12.96
C ARG A 85 -9.93 -9.36 13.53
N ARG A 86 -9.60 -8.79 14.69
CA ARG A 86 -10.51 -7.90 15.43
C ARG A 86 -9.98 -6.50 15.70
N SER A 87 -8.69 -6.29 15.57
CA SER A 87 -7.98 -5.07 15.95
C SER A 87 -7.29 -4.36 14.79
N THR A 88 -7.53 -4.81 13.56
CA THR A 88 -6.96 -4.19 12.36
C THR A 88 -7.89 -3.13 11.79
N HIS A 89 -7.38 -1.92 11.59
CA HIS A 89 -8.03 -0.85 10.85
C HIS A 89 -7.10 -0.35 9.73
N VAL A 90 -7.38 -0.77 8.49
CA VAL A 90 -6.58 -0.44 7.30
C VAL A 90 -5.11 -0.86 7.50
N ASP A 91 -4.23 0.07 7.82
CA ASP A 91 -2.80 -0.10 8.02
C ASP A 91 -2.38 -0.15 9.50
N ASP A 92 -3.29 0.18 10.42
CA ASP A 92 -3.04 0.14 11.84
C ASP A 92 -3.56 -1.16 12.47
N ILE A 93 -2.80 -1.71 13.40
CA ILE A 93 -3.25 -2.76 14.31
C ILE A 93 -3.18 -2.19 15.72
N VAL A 94 -4.33 -2.09 16.39
CA VAL A 94 -4.45 -1.47 17.71
C VAL A 94 -4.96 -2.47 18.73
N LEU A 95 -4.10 -2.79 19.70
CA LEU A 95 -4.39 -3.75 20.76
C LEU A 95 -4.38 -3.07 22.13
N SER A 96 -5.25 -3.56 23.02
CA SER A 96 -5.24 -3.20 24.43
C SER A 96 -5.04 -4.46 25.25
N VAL A 97 -4.05 -4.41 26.14
CA VAL A 97 -3.62 -5.51 27.00
C VAL A 97 -3.63 -5.06 28.46
N LYS A 98 -3.57 -6.01 29.40
CA LYS A 98 -3.78 -5.70 30.82
C LYS A 98 -2.52 -5.25 31.56
N SER A 99 -1.36 -5.40 30.94
CA SER A 99 -0.05 -5.16 31.56
C SER A 99 0.99 -4.75 30.53
N VAL A 100 2.07 -4.10 30.98
CA VAL A 100 3.18 -3.72 30.11
C VAL A 100 3.95 -4.96 29.65
N GLU A 101 4.05 -5.97 30.50
CA GLU A 101 4.71 -7.24 30.20
C GLU A 101 4.03 -7.97 29.04
N GLU A 102 2.69 -7.89 28.96
CA GLU A 102 1.92 -8.44 27.84
C GLU A 102 2.06 -7.61 26.56
N ALA A 103 2.30 -6.30 26.68
CA ALA A 103 2.47 -5.41 25.52
C ALA A 103 3.83 -5.55 24.82
N VAL A 104 4.84 -6.05 25.53
CA VAL A 104 6.23 -6.16 25.05
C VAL A 104 6.59 -7.58 24.59
N LYS A 105 5.64 -8.52 24.69
CA LYS A 105 5.79 -9.89 24.18
C LYS A 105 5.88 -9.91 22.65
#